data_AF-A0A0J7K371-F1
#
_entry.id   AF-A0A0J7K371-F1
#
_cell.length_a   1.000
_cell.length_b   1.000
_cell.length_c   1.000
_cell.angle_alpha   90.00
_cell.angle_beta   90.00
_cell.angle_gamma   90.00
#
_symmetry.space_group_name_H-M   'P 1'
#
loop_
_entity.id
_entity.type
_entity.pdbx_description
1 polymer ?
#
loop_
_entity_poly.entity_id
_entity_poly.type
_entity_poly.pdbx_seq_one_letter_code
_entity_poly.pdbx_strand_id
1 'polypeptide(L)'
;MYVNTDTLFEENAELLNMFTKFRELKTKEQQSTSMELAEHAKTVMSTLDEGIKGLDDMDTFLTYLHEVGASHTKIPGFNRQYFW
;
A
#
# COMPACT_ATOMS: atom_id res chain seq x y z
N MET A 1 -7.16 7.07 -11.50
CA MET A 1 -5.68 7.12 -11.55
C MET A 1 -5.20 5.78 -11.01
N TYR A 2 -4.80 4.84 -11.87
CA TYR A 2 -4.35 3.53 -11.42
C TYR A 2 -2.91 3.65 -10.94
N VAL A 3 -2.66 3.54 -9.63
CA VAL A 3 -1.32 3.22 -9.15
C VAL A 3 -1.04 1.81 -9.64
N ASN A 4 -0.05 1.67 -10.52
CA ASN A 4 0.31 0.39 -11.12
C ASN A 4 1.14 -0.39 -10.09
N THR A 5 0.47 -1.04 -9.13
CA THR A 5 1.13 -1.85 -8.09
C THR A 5 2.00 -2.96 -8.69
N ASP A 6 1.72 -3.33 -9.94
CA ASP A 6 2.45 -4.32 -10.73
C ASP A 6 3.93 -3.94 -10.96
N THR A 7 4.29 -2.66 -10.92
CA THR A 7 5.69 -2.22 -11.11
C THR A 7 6.41 -1.90 -9.81
N LEU A 8 5.69 -1.70 -8.69
CA LEU A 8 6.27 -1.29 -7.41
C LEU A 8 7.38 -2.26 -6.96
N PHE A 9 7.07 -3.56 -6.95
CA PHE A 9 8.01 -4.59 -6.52
C PHE A 9 8.97 -5.04 -7.63
N GLU A 10 8.67 -4.74 -8.89
CA GLU A 10 9.62 -4.92 -10.00
C GLU A 10 10.77 -3.90 -9.89
N GLU A 11 10.47 -2.66 -9.53
CA GLU A 11 11.43 -1.56 -9.41
C GLU A 11 12.10 -1.48 -8.02
N ASN A 12 11.41 -1.95 -6.97
CA ASN A 12 11.83 -1.84 -5.57
C ASN A 12 11.67 -3.18 -4.86
N ALA A 13 12.38 -4.21 -5.34
CA ALA A 13 12.24 -5.60 -4.88
C ALA A 13 12.53 -5.79 -3.38
N GLU A 14 13.27 -4.88 -2.76
CA GLU A 14 13.54 -4.87 -1.33
C GLU A 14 12.30 -4.58 -0.48
N LEU A 15 11.31 -3.85 -1.01
CA LEU A 15 10.06 -3.55 -0.31
C LEU A 15 9.27 -4.82 0.01
N LEU A 16 9.37 -5.87 -0.82
CA LEU A 16 8.75 -7.17 -0.56
C LEU A 16 9.16 -7.75 0.79
N ASN A 17 10.35 -7.43 1.31
CA ASN A 17 10.82 -7.95 2.59
C ASN A 17 9.97 -7.46 3.78
N MET A 18 9.19 -6.39 3.61
CA MET A 18 8.25 -5.90 4.62
C MET A 18 6.94 -6.73 4.67
N PHE A 19 6.67 -7.56 3.67
CA PHE A 19 5.40 -8.27 3.52
C PHE A 19 5.53 -9.76 3.81
N THR A 20 5.46 -10.14 5.09
CA THR A 20 5.70 -11.52 5.55
C THR A 20 4.85 -12.58 4.84
N LYS A 21 3.64 -12.24 4.39
CA LYS A 21 2.72 -13.17 3.71
C LYS A 21 3.09 -13.46 2.25
N PHE A 22 3.78 -12.56 1.56
CA PHE A 22 4.05 -12.67 0.13
C PHE A 22 5.45 -12.19 -0.29
N ARG A 23 6.36 -12.04 0.67
CA ARG A 23 7.75 -11.61 0.44
C ARG A 23 8.51 -12.46 -0.58
N GLU A 24 8.12 -13.71 -0.78
CA GLU A 24 8.77 -14.65 -1.71
C GLU A 24 8.26 -14.54 -3.16
N LEU A 25 7.23 -13.72 -3.41
CA LEU A 25 6.68 -13.50 -4.77
C LEU A 25 7.56 -12.50 -5.53
N LYS A 26 8.69 -12.98 -6.05
CA LYS A 26 9.71 -12.14 -6.69
C LYS A 26 9.41 -11.84 -8.16
N THR A 27 8.50 -12.58 -8.79
CA THR A 27 8.14 -12.36 -10.19
C THR A 27 6.74 -11.77 -10.34
N LYS A 28 6.52 -11.03 -11.43
CA LYS A 28 5.20 -10.49 -11.80
C LYS A 28 4.12 -11.56 -11.84
N GLU A 29 4.45 -12.72 -12.39
CA GLU A 29 3.51 -13.84 -12.56
C GLU A 29 3.07 -14.41 -11.20
N GLN A 30 4.02 -14.53 -10.26
CA GLN A 30 3.73 -14.91 -8.87
C GLN A 30 2.89 -13.85 -8.15
N GLN A 31 3.21 -12.57 -8.33
CA GLN A 31 2.48 -11.46 -7.72
C GLN A 31 1.03 -11.37 -8.25
N SER A 32 0.84 -11.53 -9.56
CA SER A 32 -0.48 -11.43 -10.22
C SER A 32 -1.49 -12.50 -9.77
N THR A 33 -1.00 -13.61 -9.21
CA THR A 33 -1.83 -14.73 -8.74
C THR A 33 -2.00 -14.75 -7.23
N SER A 34 -1.40 -13.81 -6.50
CA SER A 34 -1.51 -13.76 -5.04
C SER A 34 -2.77 -13.06 -4.56
N MET A 35 -3.56 -13.81 -3.80
CA MET A 35 -4.73 -13.29 -3.13
C MET A 35 -4.36 -12.24 -2.06
N GLU A 36 -3.30 -12.48 -1.29
CA GLU A 36 -2.87 -11.58 -0.23
C GLU A 36 -2.38 -10.23 -0.77
N LEU A 37 -1.64 -10.25 -1.88
CA LEU A 37 -1.22 -9.02 -2.55
C LEU A 37 -2.43 -8.28 -3.14
N ALA A 38 -3.36 -9.00 -3.78
CA ALA A 38 -4.57 -8.41 -4.32
C ALA A 38 -5.45 -7.77 -3.23
N GLU A 39 -5.58 -8.43 -2.07
CA GLU A 39 -6.28 -7.89 -0.90
C GLU A 39 -5.61 -6.61 -0.38
N HIS A 40 -4.28 -6.61 -0.26
CA HIS A 40 -3.54 -5.43 0.18
C HIS A 40 -3.71 -4.25 -0.79
N ALA A 41 -3.55 -4.50 -2.10
CA ALA A 41 -3.75 -3.49 -3.13
C ALA A 41 -5.18 -2.95 -3.11
N LYS A 42 -6.18 -3.81 -2.90
CA LYS A 42 -7.58 -3.39 -2.73
C LYS A 42 -7.78 -2.48 -1.52
N THR A 43 -7.16 -2.80 -0.38
CA THR A 43 -7.20 -1.94 0.81
C THR A 43 -6.60 -0.58 0.52
N VAL A 44 -5.41 -0.52 -0.09
CA VAL A 44 -4.76 0.74 -0.47
C VAL A 44 -5.67 1.57 -1.39
N MET A 45 -6.23 0.98 -2.44
CA MET A 45 -7.11 1.70 -3.37
C MET A 45 -8.40 2.18 -2.71
N SER A 46 -9.00 1.36 -1.85
CA SER A 46 -10.22 1.76 -1.11
C SER A 46 -9.93 2.92 -0.15
N THR A 47 -8.78 2.87 0.52
CA THR A 47 -8.28 3.95 1.37
C THR A 47 -8.08 5.25 0.57
N LEU A 48 -7.51 5.17 -0.63
CA LEU A 48 -7.38 6.33 -1.51
C LEU A 48 -8.75 6.87 -1.97
N ASP A 49 -9.68 6.00 -2.36
CA ASP A 49 -11.03 6.38 -2.78
C ASP A 49 -11.81 7.09 -1.67
N GLU A 50 -11.77 6.57 -0.44
CA GLU A 50 -12.39 7.24 0.72
C GLU A 50 -11.73 8.59 1.01
N GLY A 51 -10.40 8.68 0.85
CA GLY A 51 -9.69 9.95 0.96
C GLY A 51 -10.16 10.98 -0.08
N ILE A 52 -10.36 10.55 -1.33
CA ILE A 52 -10.85 11.42 -2.42
C ILE A 52 -12.28 11.90 -2.14
N LYS A 53 -13.17 11.01 -1.67
CA LYS A 53 -14.54 11.39 -1.28
C LYS A 53 -14.56 12.37 -0.11
N GLY A 54 -13.58 12.25 0.79
CA GLY A 54 -13.36 13.16 1.90
C GLY A 54 -12.77 14.51 1.50
N LEU A 55 -12.50 14.82 0.23
CA LEU A 55 -11.98 16.14 -0.16
C LEU A 55 -12.99 17.27 0.08
N ASP A 56 -14.29 16.96 0.06
CA ASP A 56 -15.35 17.91 0.43
C ASP A 56 -15.42 18.14 1.96
N ASP A 57 -14.78 17.27 2.75
CA ASP A 57 -14.64 17.35 4.20
C ASP A 57 -13.18 17.06 4.63
N MET A 58 -12.37 18.11 4.54
CA MET A 58 -10.92 18.05 4.79
C MET A 58 -10.56 17.48 6.18
N ASP A 59 -11.41 17.65 7.19
CA ASP A 59 -11.16 17.12 8.53
C ASP A 59 -11.28 15.59 8.56
N THR A 60 -12.28 15.04 7.86
CA THR A 60 -12.44 13.60 7.65
C THR A 60 -11.26 13.02 6.88
N PHE A 61 -10.80 13.70 5.81
CA PHE A 61 -9.62 13.29 5.04
C PHE A 61 -8.35 13.22 5.91
N LEU A 62 -8.07 14.28 6.67
CA LEU A 62 -6.87 14.36 7.51
C LEU A 62 -6.89 13.33 8.66
N THR A 63 -8.06 13.08 9.25
CA THR A 63 -8.24 12.03 10.26
C THR A 63 -7.86 10.68 9.69
N TYR A 64 -8.41 10.35 8.52
CA TYR A 64 -8.16 9.08 7.86
C TYR A 64 -6.68 8.91 7.45
N LEU A 65 -6.06 9.97 6.91
CA LEU A 65 -4.63 9.98 6.57
C LEU A 65 -3.74 9.73 7.81
N HIS A 66 -4.07 10.35 8.95
CA HIS A 66 -3.35 10.12 10.20
C HIS A 66 -3.49 8.68 10.71
N GLU A 67 -4.69 8.08 10.62
CA GLU A 67 -4.90 6.69 11.01
C GLU A 67 -4.07 5.71 10.16
N VAL A 68 -4.09 5.90 8.84
CA VAL A 68 -3.30 5.11 7.90
C VAL A 68 -1.81 5.27 8.18
N GLY A 69 -1.32 6.50 8.36
CA GLY A 69 0.08 6.75 8.72
C GLY A 69 0.47 6.12 10.05
N ALA A 70 -0.39 6.23 11.07
CA ALA A 70 -0.19 5.63 12.38
C ALA A 70 -0.15 4.08 12.31
N SER A 71 -0.87 3.47 11.36
CA SER A 71 -0.77 2.02 11.14
C SER A 71 0.57 1.60 10.55
N HIS A 72 1.11 2.36 9.58
CA HIS A 72 2.37 2.04 8.91
C HIS A 72 3.60 2.27 9.79
N THR A 73 3.60 3.31 10.63
CA THR A 73 4.70 3.60 11.57
C THR A 73 4.95 2.48 12.60
N LYS A 74 3.97 1.59 12.81
CA LYS A 74 4.09 0.44 13.72
C LYS A 74 4.76 -0.78 13.07
N ILE A 75 4.96 -0.76 11.75
CA ILE A 75 5.55 -1.90 11.00
C ILE A 75 7.07 -1.92 11.22
N PRO A 76 7.66 -3.05 11.64
CA PRO A 76 9.12 -3.18 11.72
C PRO A 76 9.79 -2.89 10.38
N GLY A 77 10.83 -2.05 10.39
CA GLY A 77 11.50 -1.62 9.16
C GLY A 77 10.77 -0.51 8.39
N PHE A 78 9.76 0.14 8.99
CA PHE A 78 9.12 1.32 8.43
C PHE A 78 10.17 2.37 8.05
N ASN A 79 10.10 2.84 6.81
CA ASN A 79 10.85 3.97 6.32
C ASN A 79 9.91 4.88 5.52
N ARG A 80 9.78 6.13 5.97
CA ARG A 80 8.95 7.15 5.29
C ARG A 80 9.36 7.36 3.83
N GLN A 81 10.61 7.11 3.47
CA GLN A 81 11.11 7.28 2.10
C GLN A 81 10.45 6.33 1.10
N TYR A 82 9.74 5.29 1.55
CA TYR A 82 8.99 4.37 0.69
C TYR A 82 7.57 4.86 0.35
N PHE A 83 7.17 6.05 0.84
CA PHE A 83 5.90 6.69 0.51
C PHE A 83 6.20 7.96 -0.30
N TRP A 84 6.20 7.83 -1.64
CA TRP A 84 6.44 8.91 -2.61
C TRP A 84 5.16 9.39 -3.28
#